data_AF-A0A963H7G4-F1
#
_entry.id   AF-A0A963H7G4-F1
#
_cell.length_a   1.000
_cell.length_b   1.000
_cell.length_c   1.000
_cell.angle_alpha   90.00
_cell.angle_beta   90.00
_cell.angle_gamma   90.00
#
_symmetry.space_group_name_H-M   'P 1'
#
loop_
_entity.id
_entity.type
_entity.pdbx_description
1 polymer ?
#
loop_
_entity_poly.entity_id
_entity_poly.type
_entity_poly.pdbx_seq_one_letter_code
_entity_poly.pdbx_strand_id
1 'polypeptide(L)'
;GAPRRIGLGSREGSQHLMTEVVPKGGDAGRISSEYLYLAQQLGLDTGEFLPRLCVASETATRVDALLAERGLTRGGYAVFAPFTTRPQKHWFEDAWVALGPQVQGELGLTPVILGGPAERDTAERMAAAIPGAVSLAGQTGLADAAAIIERAGLLIGVDTGLTHMGIALRTPTVAL
;
A
#
# COMPACT_ATOMS: atom_id res chain seq x y z
N GLY A 1 18.04 28.71 8.93
CA GLY A 1 18.04 27.29 8.51
C GLY A 1 18.31 26.40 9.70
N ALA A 2 18.03 25.10 9.62
CA ALA A 2 18.30 24.16 10.72
C ALA A 2 19.80 24.12 11.06
N PRO A 3 20.19 24.17 12.35
CA PRO A 3 21.60 24.24 12.77
C PRO A 3 22.36 22.92 12.56
N ARG A 4 21.67 21.79 12.54
CA ARG A 4 22.22 20.45 12.24
C ARG A 4 21.41 19.82 11.12
N ARG A 5 22.08 19.41 10.05
CA ARG A 5 21.52 18.78 8.85
C ARG A 5 22.33 17.52 8.56
N ILE A 6 21.71 16.37 8.73
CA ILE A 6 22.36 15.07 8.58
C ILE A 6 21.79 14.41 7.35
N GLY A 7 22.65 14.00 6.44
CA GLY A 7 22.26 13.29 5.23
C GLY A 7 23.04 12.01 5.06
N LEU A 8 22.45 11.03 4.40
CA LEU A 8 23.18 9.89 3.87
C LEU A 8 23.96 10.34 2.63
N GLY A 9 25.20 9.85 2.47
CA GLY A 9 26.11 10.21 1.39
C GLY A 9 25.52 10.00 0.00
N SER A 10 24.85 11.03 -0.53
CA SER A 10 24.25 11.02 -1.85
C SER A 10 25.30 11.15 -2.94
N ARG A 11 25.01 10.58 -4.12
CA ARG A 11 25.82 10.79 -5.34
C ARG A 11 25.38 12.03 -6.13
N GLU A 12 24.32 12.69 -5.69
CA GLU A 12 23.66 13.81 -6.40
C GLU A 12 24.03 15.19 -5.85
N GLY A 13 25.13 15.30 -5.08
CA GLY A 13 25.65 16.59 -4.62
C GLY A 13 25.01 17.15 -3.35
N SER A 14 23.97 16.50 -2.80
CA SER A 14 23.26 17.00 -1.62
C SER A 14 24.13 17.06 -0.35
N GLN A 15 25.28 16.37 -0.32
CA GLN A 15 26.23 16.43 0.79
C GLN A 15 26.75 17.85 1.09
N HIS A 16 26.80 18.73 0.09
CA HIS A 16 27.25 20.12 0.29
C HIS A 16 26.24 20.97 1.07
N LEU A 17 25.00 20.51 1.16
CA LEU A 17 23.93 21.17 1.91
C LEU A 17 23.83 20.64 3.35
N MET A 18 24.60 19.62 3.71
CA MET A 18 24.57 18.98 5.03
C MET A 18 25.66 19.54 5.95
N THR A 19 25.42 19.49 7.26
CA THR A 19 26.49 19.74 8.26
C THR A 19 27.21 18.46 8.64
N GLU A 20 26.57 17.31 8.43
CA GLU A 20 27.08 15.99 8.76
C GLU A 20 26.65 15.02 7.66
N VAL A 21 27.58 14.21 7.18
CA VAL A 21 27.32 13.24 6.12
C VAL A 21 27.64 11.86 6.66
N VAL A 22 26.61 11.05 6.80
CA VAL A 22 26.71 9.65 7.18
C VAL A 22 26.98 8.84 5.92
N PRO A 23 27.94 7.89 5.91
CA PRO A 23 28.14 7.00 4.77
C PRO A 23 26.84 6.29 4.38
N LYS A 24 26.68 5.91 3.11
CA LYS A 24 25.60 4.98 2.76
C LYS A 24 25.91 3.61 3.32
N GLY A 25 24.90 2.97 3.89
CA GLY A 25 24.99 1.65 4.48
C GLY A 25 23.60 1.06 4.66
N GLY A 26 23.56 -0.12 5.29
CA GLY A 26 22.34 -0.90 5.45
C GLY A 26 22.38 -2.20 4.65
N ASP A 27 21.48 -3.10 5.01
CA ASP A 27 21.29 -4.38 4.32
C ASP A 27 20.48 -4.18 3.03
N ALA A 28 21.09 -4.40 1.87
CA ALA A 28 20.44 -4.23 0.57
C ALA A 28 19.23 -5.15 0.37
N GLY A 29 19.15 -6.28 1.08
CA GLY A 29 18.01 -7.20 1.02
C GLY A 29 16.80 -6.78 1.86
N ARG A 30 16.95 -5.74 2.70
CA ARG A 30 15.93 -5.31 3.65
C ARG A 30 15.27 -4.01 3.20
N ILE A 31 13.93 -3.98 3.19
CA ILE A 31 13.16 -2.75 2.97
C ILE A 31 13.50 -1.70 4.04
N SER A 32 13.64 -0.44 3.63
CA SER A 32 13.99 0.68 4.51
C SER A 32 15.36 0.57 5.21
N SER A 33 16.28 -0.25 4.69
CA SER A 33 17.57 -0.49 5.33
C SER A 33 18.47 0.74 5.44
N GLU A 34 18.46 1.64 4.45
CA GLU A 34 19.21 2.89 4.51
C GLU A 34 18.71 3.80 5.65
N TYR A 35 17.38 3.85 5.88
CA TYR A 35 16.79 4.60 6.99
C TYR A 35 17.09 3.97 8.35
N LEU A 36 17.05 2.63 8.44
CA LEU A 36 17.44 1.90 9.65
C LEU A 36 18.91 2.18 9.97
N TYR A 37 19.78 2.06 8.97
CA TYR A 37 21.20 2.33 9.12
C TYR A 37 21.43 3.76 9.60
N LEU A 38 20.77 4.76 9.01
CA LEU A 38 20.86 6.14 9.47
C LEU A 38 20.45 6.26 10.94
N ALA A 39 19.32 5.69 11.34
CA ALA A 39 18.86 5.75 12.74
C ALA A 39 19.87 5.11 13.71
N GLN A 40 20.52 4.00 13.32
CA GLN A 40 21.57 3.36 14.09
C GLN A 40 22.83 4.22 14.20
N GLN A 41 23.25 4.88 13.12
CA GLN A 41 24.39 5.82 13.15
C GLN A 41 24.12 7.04 14.04
N LEU A 42 22.85 7.40 14.20
CA LEU A 42 22.42 8.44 15.14
C LEU A 42 22.31 7.96 16.60
N GLY A 43 22.56 6.67 16.86
CA GLY A 43 22.46 6.07 18.20
C GLY A 43 21.02 5.97 18.73
N LEU A 44 20.02 5.94 17.84
CA LEU A 44 18.62 5.79 18.22
C LEU A 44 18.29 4.33 18.53
N ASP A 45 17.36 4.10 19.46
CA ASP A 45 16.72 2.79 19.61
C ASP A 45 15.76 2.56 18.44
N THR A 46 16.07 1.55 17.62
CA THR A 46 15.35 1.30 16.37
C THR A 46 14.26 0.23 16.51
N GLY A 47 14.24 -0.53 17.62
CA GLY A 47 13.35 -1.69 17.78
C GLY A 47 13.32 -2.60 16.55
N GLU A 48 12.13 -3.06 16.16
CA GLU A 48 11.94 -3.88 14.93
C GLU A 48 12.18 -3.10 13.63
N PHE A 49 12.02 -1.77 13.65
CA PHE A 49 12.09 -0.89 12.48
C PHE A 49 11.27 -1.40 11.27
N LEU A 50 9.99 -1.70 11.54
CA LEU A 50 9.01 -2.04 10.51
C LEU A 50 8.16 -0.82 10.17
N PRO A 51 7.72 -0.66 8.91
CA PRO A 51 6.78 0.38 8.57
C PRO A 51 5.48 0.17 9.36
N ARG A 52 4.95 1.24 9.95
CA ARG A 52 3.67 1.23 10.65
C ARG A 52 2.83 2.38 10.12
N LEU A 53 1.57 2.11 9.88
CA LEU A 53 0.56 3.12 9.58
C LEU A 53 -0.55 3.04 10.63
N CYS A 54 -1.08 4.20 10.98
CA CYS A 54 -2.24 4.31 11.86
C CYS A 54 -3.36 4.99 11.09
N VAL A 55 -4.56 4.43 11.17
CA VAL A 55 -5.76 5.02 10.59
C VAL A 55 -6.39 5.93 11.65
N ALA A 56 -6.65 7.20 11.28
CA ALA A 56 -7.33 8.13 12.17
C ALA A 56 -8.77 7.69 12.43
N SER A 57 -9.28 7.88 13.65
CA SER A 57 -10.63 7.44 14.06
C SER A 57 -11.74 7.99 13.16
N GLU A 58 -11.64 9.25 12.73
CA GLU A 58 -12.60 9.86 11.80
C GLU A 58 -12.60 9.15 10.43
N THR A 59 -11.41 8.82 9.90
CA THR A 59 -11.27 8.08 8.65
C THR A 59 -11.81 6.67 8.79
N ALA A 60 -11.53 6.01 9.93
CA ALA A 60 -12.08 4.70 10.26
C ALA A 60 -13.61 4.72 10.23
N THR A 61 -14.27 5.64 10.93
CA THR A 61 -15.73 5.75 10.94
C THR A 61 -16.32 6.02 9.55
N ARG A 62 -15.71 6.93 8.78
CA ARG A 62 -16.16 7.21 7.40
C ARG A 62 -16.06 5.98 6.51
N VAL A 63 -14.95 5.24 6.60
CA VAL A 63 -14.76 4.03 5.80
C VAL A 63 -15.67 2.89 6.26
N ASP A 64 -15.93 2.74 7.57
CA ASP A 64 -16.90 1.77 8.07
C ASP A 64 -18.30 2.01 7.48
N ALA A 65 -18.73 3.28 7.39
CA ALA A 65 -19.99 3.64 6.73
C ALA A 65 -19.97 3.33 5.23
N LEU A 66 -18.91 3.73 4.52
CA LEU A 66 -18.74 3.43 3.09
C LEU A 66 -18.80 1.92 2.81
N LEU A 67 -18.11 1.11 3.60
CA LEU A 67 -18.11 -0.35 3.43
C LEU A 67 -19.51 -0.92 3.67
N ALA A 68 -20.22 -0.47 4.70
CA ALA A 68 -21.59 -0.89 4.98
C ALA A 68 -22.56 -0.54 3.84
N GLU A 69 -22.45 0.66 3.27
CA GLU A 69 -23.24 1.09 2.09
C GLU A 69 -22.99 0.20 0.86
N ARG A 70 -21.78 -0.36 0.74
CA ARG A 70 -21.40 -1.30 -0.32
C ARG A 70 -21.69 -2.76 0.02
N GLY A 71 -22.28 -3.04 1.19
CA GLY A 71 -22.53 -4.42 1.66
C GLY A 71 -21.27 -5.19 2.04
N LEU A 72 -20.17 -4.49 2.31
CA LEU A 72 -18.88 -5.07 2.67
C LEU A 72 -18.73 -5.09 4.20
N THR A 73 -18.23 -6.21 4.73
CA THR A 73 -17.94 -6.38 6.16
C THR A 73 -16.43 -6.45 6.40
N ARG A 74 -16.00 -6.07 7.60
CA ARG A 74 -14.59 -6.21 8.00
C ARG A 74 -14.15 -7.67 7.87
N GLY A 75 -13.05 -7.90 7.16
CA GLY A 75 -12.53 -9.24 6.87
C GLY A 75 -13.28 -9.99 5.76
N GLY A 76 -14.40 -9.48 5.25
CA GLY A 76 -15.25 -10.13 4.25
C GLY A 76 -14.89 -9.81 2.79
N TYR A 77 -13.76 -9.15 2.55
CA TYR A 77 -13.32 -8.77 1.22
C TYR A 77 -11.80 -8.84 1.05
N ALA A 78 -11.38 -9.00 -0.20
CA ALA A 78 -10.00 -8.95 -0.64
C ALA A 78 -9.78 -7.68 -1.45
N VAL A 79 -8.81 -6.86 -1.06
CA VAL A 79 -8.41 -5.70 -1.86
C VAL A 79 -7.54 -6.16 -3.02
N PHE A 80 -7.89 -5.75 -4.23
CA PHE A 80 -7.03 -5.83 -5.40
C PHE A 80 -6.41 -4.45 -5.63
N ALA A 81 -5.08 -4.39 -5.64
CA ALA A 81 -4.28 -3.21 -5.96
C ALA A 81 -3.50 -3.43 -7.27
N PRO A 82 -4.20 -3.40 -8.43
CA PRO A 82 -3.61 -3.82 -9.71
C PRO A 82 -2.74 -2.75 -10.37
N PHE A 83 -2.82 -1.50 -9.93
CA PHE A 83 -2.27 -0.35 -10.62
C PHE A 83 -0.92 0.11 -10.06
N THR A 84 -0.03 0.48 -10.97
CA THR A 84 1.30 1.01 -10.67
C THR A 84 1.73 2.02 -11.72
N THR A 85 2.75 2.83 -11.44
CA THR A 85 3.19 3.91 -12.34
C THR A 85 4.02 3.40 -13.52
N ARG A 86 4.50 2.16 -13.46
CA ARG A 86 5.38 1.57 -14.48
C ARG A 86 4.64 0.45 -15.23
N PRO A 87 4.33 0.59 -16.53
CA PRO A 87 3.54 -0.37 -17.28
C PRO A 87 3.99 -1.83 -17.12
N GLN A 88 5.31 -2.08 -17.14
CA GLN A 88 5.91 -3.41 -17.02
C GLN A 88 5.71 -4.10 -15.66
N LYS A 89 5.28 -3.35 -14.63
CA LYS A 89 4.97 -3.91 -13.31
C LYS A 89 3.50 -4.31 -13.17
N HIS A 90 2.66 -4.03 -14.17
CA HIS A 90 1.28 -4.48 -14.15
C HIS A 90 1.22 -5.97 -14.41
N TRP A 91 0.31 -6.63 -13.70
CA TRP A 91 -0.17 -7.94 -14.10
C TRP A 91 -1.31 -7.79 -15.12
N PHE A 92 -1.57 -8.84 -15.90
CA PHE A 92 -2.56 -8.79 -16.97
C PHE A 92 -3.98 -8.60 -16.41
N GLU A 93 -4.78 -7.74 -17.04
CA GLU A 93 -6.18 -7.47 -16.65
C GLU A 93 -7.00 -8.76 -16.57
N ASP A 94 -6.90 -9.62 -17.60
CA ASP A 94 -7.61 -10.90 -17.66
C ASP A 94 -7.24 -11.84 -16.52
N ALA A 95 -6.02 -11.74 -15.99
CA ALA A 95 -5.58 -12.58 -14.88
C ALA A 95 -6.19 -12.13 -13.54
N TRP A 96 -6.36 -10.81 -13.34
CA TRP A 96 -7.16 -10.29 -12.22
C TRP A 96 -8.63 -10.69 -12.33
N VAL A 97 -9.20 -10.64 -13.54
CA VAL A 97 -10.58 -11.06 -13.79
C VAL A 97 -10.75 -12.55 -13.50
N ALA A 98 -9.81 -13.39 -13.93
CA ALA A 98 -9.82 -14.83 -13.65
C ALA A 98 -9.62 -15.14 -12.14
N LEU A 99 -8.86 -14.31 -11.42
CA LEU A 99 -8.61 -14.48 -9.99
C LEU A 99 -9.84 -14.18 -9.13
N GLY A 100 -10.66 -13.21 -9.53
CA GLY A 100 -11.84 -12.76 -8.76
C GLY A 100 -12.75 -13.90 -8.29
N PRO A 101 -13.27 -14.75 -9.20
CA PRO A 101 -14.11 -15.88 -8.84
C PRO A 101 -13.43 -16.92 -7.94
N GLN A 102 -12.12 -17.12 -8.07
CA GLN A 102 -11.36 -18.04 -7.21
C GLN A 102 -11.29 -17.50 -5.78
N VAL A 103 -10.98 -16.22 -5.61
CA VAL A 103 -10.97 -15.55 -4.30
C VAL A 103 -12.36 -15.62 -3.64
N GLN A 104 -13.43 -15.48 -4.42
CA GLN A 104 -14.79 -15.62 -3.90
C GLN A 104 -15.13 -17.06 -3.51
N GLY A 105 -14.89 -18.01 -4.41
CA GLY A 105 -15.28 -19.41 -4.22
C GLY A 105 -14.45 -20.13 -3.17
N GLU A 106 -13.15 -19.87 -3.11
CA GLU A 106 -12.22 -20.57 -2.21
C GLU A 106 -12.05 -19.87 -0.87
N LEU A 107 -12.09 -18.53 -0.84
CA LEU A 107 -11.84 -17.76 0.38
C LEU A 107 -13.10 -17.09 0.95
N GLY A 108 -14.21 -17.06 0.20
CA GLY A 108 -15.42 -16.35 0.62
C GLY A 108 -15.25 -14.83 0.67
N LEU A 109 -14.24 -14.28 -0.01
CA LEU A 109 -13.92 -12.86 0.02
C LEU A 109 -14.44 -12.13 -1.22
N THR A 110 -15.13 -11.01 -1.01
CA THR A 110 -15.57 -10.13 -2.10
C THR A 110 -14.37 -9.35 -2.68
N PRO A 111 -14.11 -9.34 -4.00
CA PRO A 111 -13.03 -8.54 -4.57
C PRO A 111 -13.37 -7.04 -4.53
N VAL A 112 -12.45 -6.23 -4.01
CA VAL A 112 -12.56 -4.76 -3.94
C VAL A 112 -11.37 -4.14 -4.66
N ILE A 113 -11.60 -3.46 -5.77
CA ILE A 113 -10.53 -2.87 -6.59
C ILE A 113 -10.26 -1.43 -6.11
N LEU A 114 -9.02 -1.17 -5.71
CA LEU A 114 -8.53 0.16 -5.36
C LEU A 114 -7.65 0.74 -6.48
N GLY A 115 -7.72 2.05 -6.64
CA GLY A 115 -6.99 2.82 -7.65
C GLY A 115 -7.24 4.32 -7.49
N GLY A 116 -6.45 5.13 -8.18
CA GLY A 116 -6.66 6.57 -8.23
C GLY A 116 -7.74 6.96 -9.25
N PRO A 117 -7.98 8.27 -9.42
CA PRO A 117 -8.95 8.77 -10.39
C PRO A 117 -8.63 8.40 -11.84
N ALA A 118 -7.34 8.27 -12.19
CA ALA A 118 -6.91 7.94 -13.55
C ALA A 118 -7.22 6.49 -13.93
N GLU A 119 -7.34 5.61 -12.94
CA GLU A 119 -7.57 4.17 -13.14
C GLU A 119 -9.04 3.77 -13.02
N ARG A 120 -9.94 4.73 -12.83
CA ARG A 120 -11.37 4.50 -12.62
C ARG A 120 -12.00 3.63 -13.71
N ASP A 121 -11.81 3.99 -14.98
CA ASP A 121 -12.43 3.29 -16.11
C ASP A 121 -11.95 1.84 -16.18
N THR A 122 -10.65 1.59 -15.97
CA THR A 122 -10.10 0.23 -15.97
C THR A 122 -10.60 -0.57 -14.78
N ALA A 123 -10.66 0.01 -13.59
CA ALA A 123 -11.18 -0.66 -12.41
C ALA A 123 -12.68 -0.99 -12.53
N GLU A 124 -13.48 -0.10 -13.13
CA GLU A 124 -14.89 -0.35 -13.42
C GLU A 124 -15.07 -1.47 -14.46
N ARG A 125 -14.25 -1.49 -15.52
CA ARG A 125 -14.25 -2.61 -16.50
C ARG A 125 -13.90 -3.95 -15.85
N MET A 126 -12.87 -3.97 -15.01
CA MET A 126 -12.48 -5.17 -14.25
C MET A 126 -13.59 -5.63 -13.30
N ALA A 127 -14.18 -4.70 -12.53
CA ALA A 127 -15.27 -5.02 -11.60
C ALA A 127 -16.52 -5.54 -12.33
N ALA A 128 -16.83 -5.01 -13.51
CA ALA A 128 -17.95 -5.51 -14.32
C ALA A 128 -17.73 -6.94 -14.84
N ALA A 129 -16.48 -7.36 -15.03
CA ALA A 129 -16.12 -8.70 -15.47
C ALA A 129 -16.03 -9.72 -14.32
N ILE A 130 -15.96 -9.27 -13.06
CA ILE A 130 -15.89 -10.13 -11.87
C ILE A 130 -17.23 -10.07 -11.12
N PRO A 131 -18.05 -11.13 -11.12
CA PRO A 131 -19.35 -11.12 -10.47
C PRO A 131 -19.27 -10.67 -9.00
N GLY A 132 -19.99 -9.60 -8.62
CA GLY A 132 -20.03 -9.12 -7.24
C GLY A 132 -18.80 -8.34 -6.77
N ALA A 133 -17.80 -8.09 -7.64
CA ALA A 133 -16.70 -7.21 -7.29
C ALA A 133 -17.15 -5.75 -7.15
N VAL A 134 -16.44 -5.00 -6.31
CA VAL A 134 -16.70 -3.57 -6.07
C VAL A 134 -15.49 -2.76 -6.49
N SER A 135 -15.68 -1.79 -7.39
CA SER A 135 -14.65 -0.77 -7.66
C SER A 135 -14.83 0.43 -6.75
N LEU A 136 -13.76 0.81 -6.04
CA LEU A 136 -13.65 2.06 -5.30
C LEU A 136 -12.55 2.98 -5.87
N ALA A 137 -12.05 2.66 -7.07
CA ALA A 137 -11.04 3.46 -7.74
C ALA A 137 -11.57 4.87 -8.03
N GLY A 138 -10.77 5.88 -7.70
CA GLY A 138 -11.13 7.29 -7.86
C GLY A 138 -12.23 7.79 -6.91
N GLN A 139 -12.75 6.94 -6.02
CA GLN A 139 -13.78 7.29 -5.04
C GLN A 139 -13.21 7.54 -3.64
N THR A 140 -11.95 7.18 -3.41
CA THR A 140 -11.31 7.18 -2.10
C THR A 140 -9.97 7.92 -2.14
N GLY A 141 -9.64 8.62 -1.05
CA GLY A 141 -8.32 9.21 -0.86
C GLY A 141 -7.31 8.19 -0.31
N LEU A 142 -6.04 8.57 -0.20
CA LEU A 142 -4.99 7.69 0.31
C LEU A 142 -5.24 7.23 1.76
N ALA A 143 -5.79 8.12 2.60
CA ALA A 143 -6.15 7.79 3.98
C ALA A 143 -7.32 6.79 4.04
N ASP A 144 -8.32 6.94 3.17
CA ASP A 144 -9.45 6.01 3.07
C ASP A 144 -8.97 4.64 2.55
N ALA A 145 -8.08 4.63 1.55
CA ALA A 145 -7.46 3.40 1.05
C ALA A 145 -6.73 2.64 2.17
N ALA A 146 -6.01 3.34 3.05
CA ALA A 146 -5.39 2.72 4.24
C ALA A 146 -6.43 2.09 5.16
N ALA A 147 -7.51 2.80 5.46
CA ALA A 147 -8.59 2.27 6.29
C ALA A 147 -9.31 1.07 5.67
N ILE A 148 -9.48 1.06 4.33
CA ILE A 148 -10.06 -0.06 3.57
C ILE A 148 -9.11 -1.25 3.61
N ILE A 149 -7.80 -1.05 3.41
CA ILE A 149 -6.81 -2.13 3.46
C ILE A 149 -6.70 -2.71 4.87
N GLU A 150 -6.74 -1.88 5.92
CA GLU A 150 -6.71 -2.31 7.33
C GLU A 150 -7.89 -3.23 7.70
N ARG A 151 -9.02 -3.06 7.01
CA ARG A 151 -10.26 -3.83 7.22
C ARG A 151 -10.40 -5.03 6.30
N ALA A 152 -9.53 -5.18 5.31
CA ALA A 152 -9.58 -6.27 4.35
C ALA A 152 -9.17 -7.60 5.02
N GLY A 153 -9.73 -8.71 4.54
CA GLY A 153 -9.28 -10.06 4.90
C GLY A 153 -7.98 -10.43 4.18
N LEU A 154 -7.73 -9.82 3.02
CA LEU A 154 -6.57 -10.06 2.17
C LEU A 154 -6.30 -8.81 1.31
N LEU A 155 -5.03 -8.53 1.04
CA LEU A 155 -4.58 -7.61 0.00
C LEU A 155 -3.80 -8.40 -1.04
N ILE A 156 -4.14 -8.24 -2.32
CA ILE A 156 -3.38 -8.76 -3.45
C ILE A 156 -3.00 -7.57 -4.31
N GLY A 157 -1.72 -7.37 -4.57
CA GLY A 157 -1.27 -6.20 -5.31
C GLY A 157 0.05 -6.40 -6.04
N VAL A 158 0.26 -5.61 -7.08
CA VAL A 158 1.56 -5.48 -7.75
C VAL A 158 2.53 -4.67 -6.88
N ASP A 159 3.76 -4.44 -7.35
CA ASP A 159 4.67 -3.46 -6.74
C ASP A 159 4.13 -2.01 -6.87
N THR A 160 3.35 -1.62 -5.87
CA THR A 160 2.67 -0.32 -5.72
C THR A 160 2.60 0.10 -4.25
N GLY A 161 2.39 1.40 -4.01
CA GLY A 161 2.30 1.97 -2.66
C GLY A 161 1.20 1.33 -1.80
N LEU A 162 0.09 0.89 -2.40
CA LEU A 162 -0.98 0.21 -1.68
C LEU A 162 -0.55 -1.16 -1.14
N THR A 163 0.28 -1.90 -1.87
CA THR A 163 0.85 -3.18 -1.40
C THR A 163 1.75 -2.96 -0.18
N HIS A 164 2.61 -1.93 -0.22
CA HIS A 164 3.40 -1.54 0.95
C HIS A 164 2.55 -1.07 2.13
N MET A 165 1.43 -0.40 1.87
CA MET A 165 0.48 0.02 2.88
C MET A 165 -0.15 -1.18 3.59
N GLY A 166 -0.50 -2.27 2.88
CA GLY A 166 -0.96 -3.51 3.51
C GLY A 166 0.06 -4.13 4.46
N ILE A 167 1.34 -4.16 4.07
CA ILE A 167 2.42 -4.62 4.94
C ILE A 167 2.50 -3.76 6.21
N ALA A 168 2.44 -2.43 6.07
CA ALA A 168 2.52 -1.50 7.19
C ALA A 168 1.31 -1.56 8.14
N LEU A 169 0.14 -1.95 7.63
CA LEU A 169 -1.09 -2.16 8.39
C LEU A 169 -1.23 -3.59 8.92
N ARG A 170 -0.28 -4.48 8.57
CA ARG A 170 -0.29 -5.91 8.92
C ARG A 170 -1.50 -6.67 8.36
N THR A 171 -2.06 -6.21 7.25
CA THR A 171 -3.07 -6.94 6.49
C THR A 171 -2.39 -8.13 5.80
N PRO A 172 -2.96 -9.36 5.83
CA PRO A 172 -2.46 -10.46 5.02
C PRO A 172 -2.29 -10.01 3.56
N THR A 173 -1.08 -10.13 3.01
CA THR A 173 -0.71 -9.51 1.73
C THR A 173 -0.01 -10.51 0.82
N VAL A 174 -0.46 -10.59 -0.44
CA VAL A 174 0.22 -11.23 -1.56
C VAL A 174 0.74 -10.14 -2.48
N ALA A 175 2.06 -10.10 -2.67
CA ALA A 175 2.73 -9.17 -3.59
C ALA A 175 3.18 -9.90 -4.85
N LEU A 176 2.84 -9.36 -6.02
CA LEU A 176 3.16 -9.89 -7.35
C LEU A 176 4.40 -9.22 -7.95
#